data_AF-A0A7S2CPH2-F1
#
_entry.id   AF-A0A7S2CPH2-F1
#
_cell.length_a   1.000
_cell.length_b   1.000
_cell.length_c   1.000
_cell.angle_alpha   90.00
_cell.angle_beta   90.00
_cell.angle_gamma   90.00
#
_symmetry.space_group_name_H-M   'P 1'
#
loop_
_entity.id
_entity.type
_entity.pdbx_description
1 polymer ?
#
loop_
_entity_poly.entity_id
_entity_poly.type
_entity_poly.pdbx_seq_one_letter_code
_entity_poly.pdbx_strand_id
1 'polypeptide(L)'
;MVWFDVALSLPLGLALDDSARGDAVGVTSVLDGGSVAAHNDKHLLETDPRVARNWVQQGDRLITVNGKPCNSKADAVELITSAPDPENIRMKFSRERTGFIQVVFPEKDFKMAVRPRILLSKVAEEAGITFSNGDGSSWYVNDRTQELYNLCDDILVGELPSRNRPSDGLGGLNPFKEIQMQDFVDPDDVALGFGNTEPLVLRSCPELYQRALEQQRRRQSEA
;
A
#
# COMPACT_ATOMS: atom_id res chain seq x y z
N MET A 1 10.59 7.42 10.04
CA MET A 1 9.67 8.45 9.50
C MET A 1 10.08 8.81 8.08
N VAL A 2 9.11 9.06 7.20
CA VAL A 2 9.28 9.51 5.81
C VAL A 2 8.73 10.93 5.71
N TRP A 3 9.41 11.79 4.96
CA TRP A 3 8.98 13.15 4.66
C TRP A 3 8.87 13.30 3.15
N PHE A 4 7.82 13.95 2.68
CA PHE A 4 7.62 14.17 1.26
C PHE A 4 6.83 15.44 1.02
N ASP A 5 7.04 16.04 -0.15
CA ASP A 5 6.41 17.27 -0.58
C ASP A 5 5.51 16.98 -1.78
N VAL A 6 4.35 17.61 -1.82
CA VAL A 6 3.42 17.55 -2.96
C VAL A 6 2.98 18.97 -3.34
N ALA A 7 2.77 19.20 -4.63
CA ALA A 7 2.28 20.47 -5.16
C ALA A 7 0.99 20.18 -5.93
N LEU A 8 -0.14 20.70 -5.44
CA LEU A 8 -1.47 20.31 -5.91
C LEU A 8 -2.40 21.51 -6.07
N SER A 9 -3.36 21.39 -6.99
CA SER A 9 -4.40 22.40 -7.23
C SER A 9 -5.64 22.18 -6.37
N LEU A 10 -6.44 23.22 -6.17
CA LEU A 10 -7.77 23.08 -5.57
C LEU A 10 -8.79 22.50 -6.57
N PRO A 11 -9.81 21.73 -6.11
CA PRO A 11 -9.99 21.24 -4.75
C PRO A 11 -9.06 20.06 -4.41
N LEU A 12 -8.50 20.05 -3.19
CA LEU A 12 -7.56 19.00 -2.77
C LEU A 12 -8.21 17.62 -2.63
N GLY A 13 -9.43 17.55 -2.09
CA GLY A 13 -10.07 16.29 -1.70
C GLY A 13 -9.40 15.63 -0.48
N LEU A 14 -9.07 16.41 0.56
CA LEU A 14 -8.54 15.90 1.82
C LEU A 14 -9.55 16.10 2.95
N ALA A 15 -9.80 15.05 3.72
CA ALA A 15 -10.36 15.18 5.05
C ALA A 15 -9.21 15.25 6.06
N LEU A 16 -9.24 16.31 6.88
CA LEU A 16 -8.23 16.60 7.89
C LEU A 16 -8.84 16.60 9.28
N ASP A 17 -8.05 16.19 10.26
CA ASP A 17 -8.43 16.22 11.67
C ASP A 17 -7.26 16.60 12.57
N ASP A 18 -7.57 17.18 13.72
CA ASP A 18 -6.58 17.56 14.70
C ASP A 18 -5.99 16.32 15.37
N SER A 19 -4.67 16.31 15.62
CA SER A 19 -4.09 15.30 16.50
C SER A 19 -4.66 15.48 17.90
N ALA A 20 -4.88 14.36 18.61
CA ALA A 20 -5.27 14.40 20.02
C ALA A 20 -4.24 15.11 20.92
N ARG A 21 -3.00 15.31 20.44
CA ARG A 21 -1.92 16.01 21.13
C ARG A 21 -1.79 17.48 20.70
N GLY A 22 -2.57 17.94 19.71
CA GLY A 22 -2.60 19.32 19.22
C GLY A 22 -1.34 19.76 18.47
N ASP A 23 -0.50 18.82 18.04
CA ASP A 23 0.83 19.06 17.48
C ASP A 23 0.94 18.75 15.98
N ALA A 24 -0.13 18.26 15.37
CA ALA A 24 -0.15 17.89 13.97
C ALA A 24 -1.58 17.84 13.41
N VAL A 25 -1.69 17.95 12.09
CA VAL A 25 -2.94 17.74 11.36
C VAL A 25 -2.86 16.41 10.63
N GLY A 26 -3.72 15.47 11.01
CA GLY A 26 -3.78 14.15 10.40
C GLY A 26 -4.68 14.12 9.17
N VAL A 27 -4.28 13.39 8.14
CA VAL A 27 -5.15 13.00 7.03
C VAL A 27 -6.05 11.87 7.50
N THR A 28 -7.36 12.10 7.51
CA THR A 28 -8.35 11.08 7.90
C THR A 28 -8.88 10.31 6.71
N SER A 29 -9.03 10.96 5.55
CA SER A 29 -9.33 10.29 4.29
C SER A 29 -8.89 11.15 3.10
N VAL A 30 -8.68 10.47 1.97
CA VAL A 30 -8.56 11.08 0.65
C VAL A 30 -9.89 10.87 -0.06
N LEU A 31 -10.49 11.96 -0.54
CA LEU A 31 -11.78 11.96 -1.20
C LEU A 31 -11.60 11.84 -2.72
N ASP A 32 -12.43 11.03 -3.34
CA ASP A 32 -12.46 10.90 -4.79
C ASP A 32 -12.82 12.23 -5.47
N GLY A 33 -12.27 12.46 -6.66
CA GLY A 33 -12.48 13.67 -7.45
C GLY A 33 -11.64 14.89 -7.05
N GLY A 34 -10.87 14.82 -5.94
CA GLY A 34 -9.88 15.84 -5.59
C GLY A 34 -8.55 15.67 -6.32
N SER A 35 -7.74 16.74 -6.34
CA SER A 35 -6.40 16.71 -6.95
C SER A 35 -5.45 15.72 -6.25
N VAL A 36 -5.63 15.46 -4.95
CA VAL A 36 -4.87 14.42 -4.23
C VAL A 36 -5.20 13.02 -4.76
N ALA A 37 -6.47 12.72 -5.03
CA ALA A 37 -6.85 11.42 -5.58
C ALA A 37 -6.19 11.21 -6.96
N ALA A 38 -6.28 12.21 -7.84
CA ALA A 38 -5.65 12.18 -9.15
C ALA A 38 -4.11 12.12 -9.09
N HIS A 39 -3.51 12.76 -8.08
CA HIS A 39 -2.07 12.67 -7.80
C HIS A 39 -1.68 11.27 -7.36
N ASN A 40 -2.43 10.67 -6.43
CA ASN A 40 -2.21 9.31 -5.96
C ASN A 40 -2.30 8.29 -7.10
N ASP A 41 -3.27 8.43 -8.01
CA ASP A 41 -3.42 7.52 -9.16
C ASP A 41 -2.17 7.47 -10.05
N LYS A 42 -1.49 8.61 -10.20
CA LYS A 42 -0.24 8.68 -10.95
C LYS A 42 0.93 8.02 -10.22
N HIS A 43 0.98 8.13 -8.90
CA HIS A 43 2.16 7.75 -8.12
C HIS A 43 2.09 6.32 -7.54
N LEU A 44 0.90 5.81 -7.24
CA LEU A 44 0.73 4.49 -6.61
C LEU A 44 1.15 3.34 -7.53
N LEU A 45 0.89 3.48 -8.83
CA LEU A 45 1.22 2.47 -9.83
C LEU A 45 2.58 2.72 -10.50
N GLU A 46 3.29 3.78 -10.10
CA GLU A 46 4.60 4.08 -10.67
C GLU A 46 5.64 3.04 -10.22
N THR A 47 6.51 2.68 -11.17
CA THR A 47 7.57 1.68 -10.99
C THR A 47 8.86 2.30 -10.47
N ASP A 48 9.11 3.60 -10.72
CA ASP A 48 10.25 4.31 -10.13
C ASP A 48 10.02 4.48 -8.61
N PRO A 49 10.84 3.84 -7.75
CA PRO A 49 10.70 3.92 -6.29
C PRO A 49 10.80 5.34 -5.73
N ARG A 50 11.40 6.29 -6.46
CA ARG A 50 11.55 7.69 -6.03
C ARG A 50 10.25 8.47 -6.22
N VAL A 51 9.54 8.21 -7.31
CA VAL A 51 8.26 8.84 -7.63
C VAL A 51 7.16 8.19 -6.82
N ALA A 52 7.20 6.87 -6.76
CA ALA A 52 6.30 6.02 -6.02
C ALA A 52 6.16 6.33 -4.53
N ARG A 53 7.00 7.18 -3.92
CA ARG A 53 6.98 7.58 -2.50
C ARG A 53 6.14 8.81 -2.19
N ASN A 54 5.73 9.54 -3.22
CA ASN A 54 5.06 10.82 -3.07
C ASN A 54 3.55 10.67 -3.23
N TRP A 55 2.88 9.85 -2.42
CA TRP A 55 1.41 9.80 -2.40
C TRP A 55 0.91 10.14 -1.00
N VAL A 56 -0.33 10.60 -0.90
CA VAL A 56 -0.96 10.94 0.38
C VAL A 56 -1.96 9.86 0.76
N GLN A 57 -1.98 9.44 2.02
CA GLN A 57 -2.93 8.44 2.50
C GLN A 57 -3.44 8.79 3.90
N GLN A 58 -4.43 8.03 4.37
CA GLN A 58 -4.87 8.10 5.76
C GLN A 58 -3.69 7.86 6.72
N GLY A 59 -3.62 8.66 7.78
CA GLY A 59 -2.56 8.59 8.79
C GLY A 59 -1.32 9.42 8.48
N ASP A 60 -1.20 10.00 7.29
CA ASP A 60 -0.17 11.00 7.02
C ASP A 60 -0.44 12.27 7.83
N ARG A 61 0.62 13.00 8.17
CA ARG A 61 0.53 14.27 8.90
C ARG A 61 0.88 15.41 7.97
N LEU A 62 0.00 16.40 7.83
CA LEU A 62 0.27 17.66 7.17
C LEU A 62 1.07 18.56 8.12
N ILE A 63 2.26 18.97 7.68
CA ILE A 63 3.24 19.68 8.50
C ILE A 63 3.30 21.15 8.10
N THR A 64 3.34 21.42 6.79
CA THR A 64 3.36 22.79 6.28
C THR A 64 2.51 22.93 5.03
N VAL A 65 2.01 24.15 4.83
CA VAL A 65 1.33 24.60 3.61
C VAL A 65 2.03 25.86 3.13
N ASN A 66 2.54 25.86 1.90
CA ASN A 66 3.34 26.92 1.30
C ASN A 66 4.49 27.39 2.21
N GLY A 67 5.15 26.43 2.87
CA GLY A 67 6.27 26.68 3.79
C GLY A 67 5.87 27.20 5.18
N LYS A 68 4.58 27.47 5.43
CA LYS A 68 4.07 27.88 6.74
C LYS A 68 3.67 26.65 7.56
N PRO A 69 4.11 26.53 8.82
CA PRO A 69 3.69 25.46 9.71
C PRO A 69 2.18 25.43 9.92
N CYS A 70 1.65 24.22 10.08
CA CYS A 70 0.24 23.96 10.30
C CYS A 70 0.08 23.08 11.55
N ASN A 71 -0.51 23.62 12.62
CA ASN A 71 -0.61 22.91 13.90
C ASN A 71 -2.04 22.43 14.20
N SER A 72 -3.03 23.04 13.56
CA SER A 72 -4.43 22.65 13.67
C SER A 72 -5.12 22.56 12.31
N LYS A 73 -6.21 21.82 12.24
CA LYS A 73 -7.10 21.74 11.09
C LYS A 73 -7.59 23.12 10.66
N ALA A 74 -7.89 24.00 11.62
CA ALA A 74 -8.29 25.37 11.33
C ALA A 74 -7.17 26.13 10.60
N ASP A 75 -5.92 26.03 11.08
CA ASP A 75 -4.75 26.61 10.41
C ASP A 75 -4.57 26.03 9.01
N ALA A 76 -4.73 24.70 8.85
CA ALA A 76 -4.61 24.03 7.57
C ALA A 76 -5.58 24.63 6.54
N VAL A 77 -6.85 24.71 6.93
CA VAL A 77 -7.92 25.24 6.08
C VAL A 77 -7.65 26.70 5.74
N GLU A 78 -7.26 27.53 6.70
CA GLU A 78 -6.92 28.93 6.46
C GLU A 78 -5.75 29.07 5.48
N LEU A 79 -4.65 28.33 5.69
CA LEU A 79 -3.46 28.39 4.84
C LEU A 79 -3.72 27.90 3.41
N ILE A 80 -4.56 26.87 3.26
CA ILE A 80 -4.94 26.31 1.95
C ILE A 80 -5.88 27.27 1.21
N THR A 81 -6.89 27.80 1.89
CA THR A 81 -7.91 28.66 1.25
C THR A 81 -7.42 30.08 0.99
N SER A 82 -6.43 30.56 1.75
CA SER A 82 -5.78 31.85 1.53
C SER A 82 -4.53 31.78 0.63
N ALA A 83 -4.26 30.63 0.01
CA ALA A 83 -3.10 30.45 -0.86
C ALA A 83 -3.15 31.44 -2.04
N PRO A 84 -2.04 32.14 -2.34
CA PRO A 84 -1.99 33.11 -3.44
C PRO A 84 -2.09 32.46 -4.82
N ASP A 85 -1.72 31.19 -4.92
CA ASP A 85 -1.76 30.37 -6.13
C ASP A 85 -2.55 29.08 -5.84
N PRO A 86 -3.86 29.06 -6.15
CA PRO A 86 -4.71 27.89 -5.87
C PRO A 86 -4.41 26.70 -6.79
N GLU A 87 -3.62 26.88 -7.85
CA GLU A 87 -3.23 25.81 -8.78
C GLU A 87 -1.97 25.07 -8.32
N ASN A 88 -1.23 25.63 -7.36
CA ASN A 88 0.04 25.07 -6.90
C ASN A 88 0.23 25.33 -5.39
N ILE A 89 -0.57 24.63 -4.60
CA ILE A 89 -0.46 24.56 -3.14
C ILE A 89 0.61 23.54 -2.78
N ARG A 90 1.71 24.02 -2.22
CA ARG A 90 2.83 23.17 -1.79
C ARG A 90 2.61 22.68 -0.37
N MET A 91 2.47 21.39 -0.19
CA MET A 91 2.22 20.78 1.11
C MET A 91 3.35 19.82 1.46
N LYS A 92 3.81 19.89 2.71
CA LYS A 92 4.77 18.93 3.25
C LYS A 92 4.07 17.98 4.18
N PHE A 93 4.25 16.69 3.93
CA PHE A 93 3.71 15.62 4.75
C PHE A 93 4.81 14.84 5.46
N SER A 94 4.43 14.20 6.57
CA SER A 94 5.22 13.15 7.19
C SER A 94 4.40 11.88 7.37
N ARG A 95 5.07 10.74 7.23
CA ARG A 95 4.52 9.40 7.43
C ARG A 95 5.38 8.63 8.41
N GLU A 96 4.76 8.06 9.42
CA GLU A 96 5.42 7.09 10.30
C GLU A 96 5.64 5.80 9.52
N ARG A 97 6.83 5.17 9.63
CA ARG A 97 7.15 3.91 8.90
C ARG A 97 6.19 2.77 9.26
N THR A 98 5.62 2.83 10.46
CA THR A 98 4.57 1.94 10.94
C THR A 98 3.26 2.73 10.99
N GLY A 99 2.20 2.20 10.38
CA GLY A 99 0.94 2.92 10.27
C GLY A 99 0.02 2.29 9.26
N PHE A 100 -0.91 3.08 8.72
CA PHE A 100 -1.76 2.62 7.62
C PHE A 100 -0.90 2.21 6.42
N ILE A 101 -1.27 1.13 5.75
CA ILE A 101 -0.66 0.62 4.53
C ILE A 101 -1.65 0.83 3.40
N GLN A 102 -1.19 1.41 2.30
CA GLN A 102 -1.99 1.53 1.08
C GLN A 102 -1.99 0.20 0.35
N VAL A 103 -3.14 -0.46 0.27
CA VAL A 103 -3.36 -1.65 -0.56
C VAL A 103 -4.00 -1.21 -1.87
N VAL A 104 -3.52 -1.76 -2.98
CA VAL A 104 -3.98 -1.43 -4.33
C VAL A 104 -4.22 -2.73 -5.10
N PHE A 105 -5.41 -2.85 -5.69
CA PHE A 105 -5.75 -3.89 -6.66
C PHE A 105 -5.99 -3.22 -8.03
N PRO A 106 -4.95 -3.12 -8.89
CA PRO A 106 -5.02 -2.35 -10.12
C PRO A 106 -6.12 -2.84 -11.08
N GLU A 107 -6.34 -4.16 -11.14
CA GLU A 107 -7.35 -4.80 -11.99
C GLU A 107 -8.79 -4.44 -11.62
N LYS A 108 -9.01 -3.93 -10.40
CA LYS A 108 -10.30 -3.50 -9.88
C LYS A 108 -10.44 -1.99 -9.76
N ASP A 109 -9.42 -1.24 -10.13
CA ASP A 109 -9.31 0.20 -9.85
C ASP A 109 -9.59 0.51 -8.35
N PHE A 110 -9.10 -0.36 -7.47
CA PHE A 110 -9.38 -0.29 -6.04
C PHE A 110 -8.13 0.06 -5.24
N LYS A 111 -8.28 1.00 -4.33
CA LYS A 111 -7.21 1.49 -3.44
C LYS A 111 -7.79 1.75 -2.06
N MET A 112 -7.17 1.20 -1.02
CA MET A 112 -7.61 1.39 0.36
C MET A 112 -6.43 1.48 1.32
N ALA A 113 -6.43 2.51 2.18
CA ALA A 113 -5.50 2.60 3.29
C ALA A 113 -6.05 1.85 4.50
N VAL A 114 -5.33 0.85 4.98
CA VAL A 114 -5.78 -0.03 6.08
C VAL A 114 -4.71 -0.17 7.15
N ARG A 115 -5.10 -0.53 8.38
CA ARG A 115 -4.11 -0.82 9.43
C ARG A 115 -3.38 -2.14 9.14
N PRO A 116 -2.14 -2.33 9.62
CA PRO A 116 -1.34 -3.52 9.32
C PRO A 116 -1.95 -4.84 9.80
N ARG A 117 -2.85 -4.79 10.80
CA ARG A 117 -3.51 -5.97 11.39
C ARG A 117 -4.85 -6.32 10.74
N ILE A 118 -5.15 -5.75 9.59
CA ILE A 118 -6.33 -6.13 8.81
C ILE A 118 -5.96 -7.35 7.96
N LEU A 119 -6.88 -8.31 7.86
CA LEU A 119 -6.73 -9.47 6.97
C LEU A 119 -6.81 -9.02 5.52
N LEU A 120 -5.89 -9.50 4.68
CA LEU A 120 -5.84 -9.12 3.28
C LEU A 120 -7.07 -9.62 2.50
N SER A 121 -7.62 -10.76 2.89
CA SER A 121 -8.89 -11.31 2.39
C SER A 121 -10.04 -10.32 2.51
N LYS A 122 -10.17 -9.64 3.66
CA LYS A 122 -11.20 -8.61 3.88
C LYS A 122 -11.03 -7.41 2.96
N VAL A 123 -9.79 -6.98 2.71
CA VAL A 123 -9.52 -5.86 1.79
C VAL A 123 -9.90 -6.26 0.36
N ALA A 124 -9.65 -7.51 -0.03
CA ALA A 124 -10.03 -8.04 -1.33
C ALA A 124 -11.55 -8.16 -1.49
N GLU A 125 -12.28 -8.59 -0.45
CA GLU A 125 -13.75 -8.61 -0.44
C GLU A 125 -14.34 -7.21 -0.68
N GLU A 126 -13.81 -6.17 -0.02
CA GLU A 126 -14.19 -4.77 -0.24
C GLU A 126 -13.89 -4.30 -1.68
N ALA A 127 -12.86 -4.87 -2.32
CA ALA A 127 -12.55 -4.63 -3.73
C ALA A 127 -13.45 -5.42 -4.70
N GLY A 128 -14.45 -6.17 -4.20
CA GLY A 128 -15.31 -7.04 -5.00
C GLY A 128 -14.58 -8.22 -5.61
N ILE A 129 -13.48 -8.66 -5.00
CA ILE A 129 -12.70 -9.82 -5.44
C ILE A 129 -13.25 -11.05 -4.73
N THR A 130 -13.74 -12.00 -5.52
CA THR A 130 -14.16 -13.32 -5.06
C THR A 130 -13.10 -14.35 -5.41
N PHE A 131 -12.70 -15.18 -4.45
CA PHE A 131 -11.65 -16.18 -4.63
C PHE A 131 -12.04 -17.50 -3.95
N SER A 132 -11.49 -18.60 -4.45
CA SER A 132 -11.73 -19.93 -3.91
C SER A 132 -10.44 -20.75 -3.79
N ASN A 133 -10.43 -21.71 -2.88
CA ASN A 133 -9.32 -22.63 -2.73
C ASN A 133 -9.30 -23.63 -3.91
N GLY A 134 -8.21 -23.64 -4.67
CA GLY A 134 -7.89 -24.71 -5.61
C GLY A 134 -8.10 -24.41 -7.10
N ASP A 135 -8.60 -23.23 -7.47
CA ASP A 135 -8.71 -22.80 -8.87
C ASP A 135 -7.62 -21.80 -9.31
N GLY A 136 -6.80 -21.33 -8.36
CA GLY A 136 -5.76 -20.34 -8.59
C GLY A 136 -6.22 -18.88 -8.48
N SER A 137 -7.52 -18.61 -8.31
CA SER A 137 -8.09 -17.26 -8.23
C SER A 137 -7.67 -16.48 -6.98
N SER A 138 -7.21 -17.19 -5.95
CA SER A 138 -6.74 -16.60 -4.69
C SER A 138 -5.28 -16.15 -4.72
N TRP A 139 -4.56 -16.39 -5.82
CA TRP A 139 -3.13 -16.11 -5.91
C TRP A 139 -2.85 -14.73 -6.50
N TYR A 140 -2.11 -13.94 -5.73
CA TYR A 140 -1.73 -12.58 -6.06
C TYR A 140 -0.23 -12.39 -5.90
N VAL A 141 0.34 -11.51 -6.71
CA VAL A 141 1.73 -11.09 -6.60
C VAL A 141 1.80 -9.61 -6.26
N ASN A 142 2.68 -9.24 -5.33
CA ASN A 142 3.05 -7.85 -5.14
C ASN A 142 4.00 -7.43 -6.26
N ASP A 143 3.60 -6.45 -7.07
CA ASP A 143 4.40 -6.01 -8.22
C ASP A 143 5.79 -5.49 -7.86
N ARG A 144 5.96 -4.99 -6.63
CA ARG A 144 7.22 -4.38 -6.21
C ARG A 144 8.17 -5.39 -5.59
N THR A 145 7.67 -6.14 -4.63
CA THR A 145 8.48 -7.11 -3.90
C THR A 145 8.55 -8.47 -4.59
N GLN A 146 7.68 -8.69 -5.59
CA GLN A 146 7.47 -9.99 -6.24
C GLN A 146 7.02 -11.09 -5.27
N GLU A 147 6.53 -10.71 -4.09
CA GLU A 147 6.03 -11.64 -3.09
C GLU A 147 4.64 -12.15 -3.45
N LEU A 148 4.40 -13.43 -3.14
CA LEU A 148 3.14 -14.09 -3.45
C LEU A 148 2.23 -14.14 -2.22
N TYR A 149 0.98 -13.77 -2.43
CA TYR A 149 -0.08 -13.75 -1.45
C TYR A 149 -1.17 -14.72 -1.90
N ASN A 150 -1.54 -15.63 -1.02
CA ASN A 150 -2.75 -16.42 -1.19
C ASN A 150 -3.85 -15.80 -0.32
N LEU A 151 -4.84 -15.18 -0.94
CA LEU A 151 -5.91 -14.46 -0.23
C LEU A 151 -6.85 -15.39 0.54
N CYS A 152 -6.80 -16.70 0.30
CA CYS A 152 -7.51 -17.67 1.14
C CYS A 152 -6.86 -17.90 2.50
N ASP A 153 -5.61 -17.48 2.68
CA ASP A 153 -4.89 -17.62 3.94
C ASP A 153 -5.18 -16.42 4.85
N ASP A 154 -5.11 -16.62 6.17
CA ASP A 154 -5.30 -15.57 7.19
C ASP A 154 -4.08 -14.62 7.28
N ILE A 155 -3.67 -14.04 6.14
CA ILE A 155 -2.52 -13.15 6.03
C ILE A 155 -2.94 -11.73 6.42
N LEU A 156 -2.20 -11.12 7.34
CA LEU A 156 -2.36 -9.71 7.69
C LEU A 156 -1.65 -8.82 6.67
N VAL A 157 -2.20 -7.64 6.38
CA VAL A 157 -1.64 -6.68 5.40
C VAL A 157 -0.20 -6.26 5.73
N GLY A 158 0.13 -6.15 7.01
CA GLY A 158 1.49 -5.81 7.48
C GLY A 158 2.46 -6.99 7.49
N GLU A 159 2.02 -8.20 7.15
CA GLU A 159 2.86 -9.40 7.16
C GLU A 159 3.37 -9.72 5.76
N LEU A 160 4.65 -10.11 5.70
CA LEU A 160 5.24 -10.63 4.48
C LEU A 160 4.94 -12.13 4.39
N PRO A 161 4.25 -12.59 3.34
CA PRO A 161 3.82 -13.98 3.22
C PRO A 161 5.02 -14.92 3.04
N SER A 162 6.12 -14.43 2.46
CA SER A 162 7.40 -15.16 2.36
C SER A 162 7.99 -15.56 3.72
N ARG A 163 7.57 -14.92 4.82
CA ARG A 163 7.96 -15.23 6.20
C ARG A 163 6.98 -16.15 6.93
N ASN A 164 5.72 -16.12 6.53
CA ASN A 164 4.71 -17.07 7.01
C ASN A 164 4.88 -18.37 6.22
N ARG A 165 5.54 -19.34 6.85
CA ARG A 165 5.69 -20.70 6.30
C ARG A 165 4.33 -21.24 5.85
N PRO A 166 4.28 -22.05 4.78
CA PRO A 166 3.03 -22.59 4.29
C PRO A 166 2.34 -23.38 5.40
N SER A 167 1.13 -22.94 5.79
CA SER A 167 0.19 -23.73 6.55
C SER A 167 -0.28 -24.88 5.68
N ASP A 168 0.24 -26.08 5.91
CA ASP A 168 -0.30 -27.44 5.66
C ASP A 168 -1.33 -27.67 4.52
N GLY A 169 -1.23 -26.95 3.41
CA GLY A 169 -2.20 -26.98 2.32
C GLY A 169 -1.58 -26.97 0.92
N LEU A 170 -0.33 -27.42 0.80
CA LEU A 170 0.43 -27.82 -0.40
C LEU A 170 1.85 -28.15 0.09
N GLY A 171 1.96 -29.25 0.86
CA GLY A 171 3.16 -29.61 1.61
C GLY A 171 4.46 -29.45 0.81
N GLY A 172 5.34 -28.58 1.29
CA GLY A 172 6.74 -28.49 0.84
C GLY A 172 6.98 -27.87 -0.53
N LEU A 173 5.94 -27.48 -1.27
CA LEU A 173 6.10 -26.74 -2.52
C LEU A 173 6.18 -25.27 -2.19
N ASN A 174 7.40 -24.81 -1.96
CA ASN A 174 7.73 -23.41 -2.17
C ASN A 174 8.27 -23.32 -3.61
N PRO A 175 7.42 -23.20 -4.66
CA PRO A 175 7.86 -23.16 -6.06
C PRO A 175 8.83 -22.00 -6.34
N PHE A 176 9.04 -21.12 -5.36
CA PHE A 176 9.82 -19.90 -5.47
C PHE A 176 10.87 -19.73 -4.37
N LYS A 177 11.35 -20.82 -3.76
CA LYS A 177 12.58 -20.76 -2.92
C LYS A 177 13.80 -20.18 -3.68
N GLU A 178 13.72 -20.08 -5.02
CA GLU A 178 14.71 -19.47 -5.91
C GLU A 178 14.43 -18.01 -6.29
N ILE A 179 13.26 -17.44 -5.99
CA ILE A 179 13.07 -15.97 -6.05
C ILE A 179 13.63 -15.41 -4.74
N GLN A 180 14.94 -15.57 -4.54
CA GLN A 180 15.66 -14.81 -3.54
C GLN A 180 15.71 -13.36 -4.02
N MET A 181 15.03 -12.47 -3.29
CA MET A 181 15.09 -11.04 -3.53
C MET A 181 16.54 -10.56 -3.46
N GLN A 182 17.00 -9.96 -4.56
CA GLN A 182 18.21 -9.16 -4.61
C GLN A 182 18.00 -7.86 -3.80
N ASP A 183 18.92 -7.61 -2.86
CA ASP A 183 19.56 -6.33 -2.50
C ASP A 183 18.76 -5.04 -2.19
N PHE A 184 17.44 -5.06 -2.00
CA PHE A 184 16.68 -3.83 -1.67
C PHE A 184 16.07 -3.76 -0.26
N VAL A 185 16.22 -4.79 0.57
CA VAL A 185 15.69 -4.74 1.93
C VAL A 185 16.75 -4.19 2.87
N ASP A 186 16.51 -2.97 3.38
CA ASP A 186 17.29 -2.39 4.47
C ASP A 186 17.29 -3.39 5.64
N PRO A 187 18.45 -3.83 6.15
CA PRO A 187 18.53 -4.81 7.24
C PRO A 187 17.73 -4.39 8.49
N ASP A 188 17.48 -3.09 8.69
CA ASP A 188 16.62 -2.60 9.78
C ASP A 188 15.11 -2.81 9.52
N ASP A 189 14.66 -2.92 8.27
CA ASP A 189 13.26 -3.21 7.91
C ASP A 189 12.92 -4.71 8.03
N VAL A 190 13.94 -5.57 8.20
CA VAL A 190 13.74 -7.02 8.33
C VAL A 190 13.00 -7.39 9.63
N ALA A 191 13.05 -6.57 10.67
CA ALA A 191 12.38 -6.87 11.95
C ALA A 191 10.89 -6.44 12.01
N LEU A 192 10.40 -5.62 11.06
CA LEU A 192 9.17 -4.83 11.26
C LEU A 192 7.95 -5.22 10.40
N GLY A 193 8.07 -6.19 9.49
CA GLY A 193 7.00 -6.54 8.55
C GLY A 193 6.94 -5.59 7.34
N PHE A 194 5.84 -5.59 6.60
CA PHE A 194 5.63 -4.67 5.48
C PHE A 194 5.44 -3.24 6.01
N GLY A 195 6.34 -2.34 5.64
CA GLY A 195 6.26 -0.92 5.99
C GLY A 195 5.27 -0.17 5.10
N ASN A 196 4.83 1.02 5.50
CA ASN A 196 3.95 1.87 4.68
C ASN A 196 4.68 2.89 3.80
N THR A 197 5.97 2.64 3.56
CA THR A 197 6.85 3.47 2.72
C THR A 197 6.64 3.20 1.23
N GLU A 198 5.97 2.10 0.89
CA GLU A 198 5.46 1.75 -0.44
C GLU A 198 4.04 1.17 -0.35
N PRO A 199 3.22 1.30 -1.41
CA PRO A 199 1.95 0.61 -1.48
C PRO A 199 2.13 -0.90 -1.70
N LEU A 200 1.22 -1.68 -1.12
CA LEU A 200 1.04 -3.10 -1.41
C LEU A 200 0.19 -3.23 -2.68
N VAL A 201 0.85 -3.37 -3.84
CA VAL A 201 0.19 -3.42 -5.16
C VAL A 201 0.03 -4.87 -5.58
N LEU A 202 -1.20 -5.39 -5.52
CA LEU A 202 -1.51 -6.80 -5.72
C LEU A 202 -2.19 -7.03 -7.07
N ARG A 203 -1.56 -7.84 -7.92
CA ARG A 203 -2.15 -8.32 -9.19
C ARG A 203 -2.45 -9.80 -9.15
N SER A 204 -3.49 -10.22 -9.85
CA SER A 204 -3.85 -11.63 -9.93
C SER A 204 -2.77 -12.37 -10.72
N CYS A 205 -2.38 -13.56 -10.25
CA CYS A 205 -1.37 -14.39 -10.90
C CYS A 205 -1.74 -15.90 -10.92
N PRO A 206 -2.93 -16.28 -11.42
CA PRO A 206 -3.37 -17.67 -11.45
C PRO A 206 -2.44 -18.58 -12.27
N GLU A 207 -1.71 -18.04 -13.23
CA GLU A 207 -0.73 -18.77 -14.03
C GLU A 207 0.47 -19.27 -13.22
N LEU A 208 0.87 -18.55 -12.16
CA LEU A 208 1.94 -19.02 -11.28
C LEU A 208 1.49 -20.23 -10.45
N TYR A 209 0.23 -20.26 -10.04
CA TYR A 209 -0.38 -21.43 -9.41
C TYR A 209 -0.42 -22.63 -10.36
N GLN A 210 -0.84 -22.44 -11.61
CA GLN A 210 -0.86 -23.52 -12.61
C GLN A 210 0.54 -24.09 -12.86
N ARG A 211 1.56 -23.24 -12.98
CA ARG A 211 2.96 -23.69 -13.12
C ARG A 211 3.43 -24.52 -11.93
N ALA A 212 3.08 -24.12 -10.72
CA ALA A 212 3.43 -24.87 -9.51
C ALA A 212 2.77 -26.27 -9.50
N LEU A 213 1.50 -26.36 -9.89
CA LEU A 213 0.78 -27.63 -10.03
C LEU A 213 1.42 -28.54 -11.10
N GLU A 214 1.79 -27.99 -12.25
CA GLU A 214 2.46 -28.76 -13.30
C GLU A 214 3.81 -29.32 -12.84
N GLN A 215 4.60 -28.51 -12.14
CA GLN A 215 5.88 -28.96 -11.56
C GLN A 215 5.67 -30.09 -10.55
N GLN A 216 4.63 -30.00 -9.72
CA GLN A 216 4.28 -31.06 -8.78
C GLN A 216 3.92 -32.36 -9.49
N ARG A 217 3.08 -32.29 -10.54
CA ARG A 217 2.70 -33.46 -11.33
C ARG A 217 3.90 -34.13 -11.99
N ARG A 218 4.84 -33.34 -12.53
CA ARG A 218 6.10 -33.85 -13.12
C ARG A 218 6.93 -34.61 -12.09
N ARG A 219 7.14 -34.03 -10.90
CA ARG A 219 7.88 -34.69 -9.81
C ARG A 219 7.22 -35.98 -9.35
N GLN A 220 5.89 -36.04 -9.34
CA GLN A 220 5.15 -37.25 -8.99
C GLN A 220 5.19 -38.33 -10.07
N SER A 221 5.33 -37.96 -11.34
CA SER A 221 5.50 -38.92 -12.44
C SER A 221 6.92 -39.47 -12.57
N GLU A 222 7.91 -38.80 -11.97
CA GLU A 222 9.33 -39.17 -12.00
C GLU A 222 9.77 -39.98 -10.77
N ALA A 223 8.91 -40.11 -9.76
CA ALA A 223 9.15 -40.85 -8.51
C ALA A 223 8.42 -42.21 -8.52
#